data_AF-A0A1I1K8L4-F1
#
_entry.id   AF-A0A1I1K8L4-F1
#
_cell.length_a   1.000
_cell.length_b   1.000
_cell.length_c   1.000
_cell.angle_alpha   90.00
_cell.angle_beta   90.00
_cell.angle_gamma   90.00
#
_symmetry.space_group_name_H-M   'P 1'
#
loop_
_entity.id
_entity.type
_entity.pdbx_description
1 polymer ?
#
loop_
_entity_poly.entity_id
_entity_poly.type
_entity_poly.pdbx_seq_one_letter_code
_entity_poly.pdbx_strand_id
1 'polypeptide(L)'
;MAHGIAGPLALLSLAKRRGTTVPGHTDAIHRICAWLDTWRRDHPSGPWWPQWVTPEDLHRQQPAQPGPLRPSWCYGTPGIARAQQLAALATGDTDRRHMAEHALLSCLTHPEQLARITDGGLCHGASGLFQTTYRAAADAATPTLAARLPRLQALLRHHTPAADDPSLLQGAAGHALAQHTATTGTAPASGWDACLLLT
;
A
#
# COMPACT_ATOMS: atom_id res chain seq x y z
N MET A 1 5.47 0.28 -4.26
CA MET A 1 4.61 -0.46 -5.20
C MET A 1 4.99 -0.18 -6.65
N ALA A 2 4.93 1.08 -7.10
CA ALA A 2 4.97 1.42 -8.52
C ALA A 2 6.32 1.17 -9.21
N HIS A 3 7.43 1.49 -8.53
CA HIS A 3 8.78 1.49 -9.14
C HIS A 3 9.83 0.77 -8.28
N GLY A 4 9.39 -0.17 -7.44
CA GLY A 4 10.29 -0.87 -6.53
C GLY A 4 9.80 -2.28 -6.24
N ILE A 5 10.59 -3.02 -5.46
CA ILE A 5 10.45 -4.46 -5.27
C ILE A 5 9.09 -4.91 -4.70
N ALA A 6 8.35 -4.00 -4.04
CA ALA A 6 6.98 -4.23 -3.60
C ALA A 6 6.00 -4.55 -4.76
N GLY A 7 6.21 -4.00 -5.96
CA GLY A 7 5.40 -4.32 -7.15
C GLY A 7 5.57 -5.78 -7.59
N PRO A 8 6.81 -6.23 -7.87
CA PRO A 8 7.10 -7.65 -8.10
C PRO A 8 6.61 -8.57 -6.98
N LEU A 9 6.78 -8.18 -5.71
CA LEU A 9 6.24 -8.94 -4.57
C LEU A 9 4.72 -9.13 -4.68
N ALA A 10 3.98 -8.05 -4.90
CA ALA A 10 2.53 -8.09 -5.03
C ALA A 10 2.11 -8.97 -6.23
N LEU A 11 2.74 -8.80 -7.39
CA LEU A 11 2.45 -9.60 -8.58
C LEU A 11 2.67 -11.10 -8.34
N LEU A 12 3.83 -11.48 -7.80
CA LEU A 12 4.15 -12.88 -7.48
C LEU A 12 3.15 -13.44 -6.47
N SER A 13 2.81 -12.67 -5.45
CA SER A 13 1.87 -13.10 -4.41
C SER A 13 0.47 -13.31 -4.97
N LEU A 14 -0.02 -12.39 -5.82
CA LEU A 14 -1.31 -12.50 -6.48
C LEU A 14 -1.36 -13.67 -7.46
N ALA A 15 -0.29 -13.88 -8.25
CA ALA A 15 -0.17 -15.03 -9.14
C ALA A 15 -0.27 -16.36 -8.35
N LYS A 16 0.47 -16.47 -7.24
CA LYS A 16 0.44 -17.65 -6.36
C LYS A 16 -0.96 -17.87 -5.76
N ARG A 17 -1.62 -16.81 -5.26
CA ARG A 17 -3.01 -16.87 -4.76
C ARG A 17 -4.00 -17.37 -5.82
N ARG A 18 -3.73 -17.11 -7.10
CA ARG A 18 -4.54 -17.56 -8.24
C ARG A 18 -4.12 -18.93 -8.80
N GLY A 19 -3.18 -19.62 -8.15
CA GLY A 19 -2.70 -20.94 -8.57
C GLY A 19 -1.62 -20.91 -9.66
N THR A 20 -1.18 -19.74 -10.10
CA THR A 20 -0.12 -19.58 -11.11
C THR A 20 1.23 -19.48 -10.42
N THR A 21 2.09 -20.48 -10.60
CA THR A 21 3.45 -20.49 -10.05
C THR A 21 4.46 -21.05 -11.05
N VAL A 22 5.72 -20.69 -10.86
CA VAL A 22 6.87 -21.21 -11.60
C VAL A 22 7.91 -21.79 -10.63
N PRO A 23 8.91 -22.58 -11.09
CA PRO A 23 10.00 -23.00 -10.22
C PRO A 23 10.67 -21.82 -9.50
N GLY A 24 10.87 -21.92 -8.18
CA GLY A 24 11.48 -20.85 -7.36
C GLY A 24 10.54 -19.70 -6.97
N HIS A 25 9.25 -19.76 -7.29
CA HIS A 25 8.30 -18.67 -7.05
C HIS A 25 8.13 -18.29 -5.57
N THR A 26 7.97 -19.29 -4.69
CA THR A 26 7.86 -19.04 -3.25
C THR A 26 9.18 -18.54 -2.65
N ASP A 27 10.33 -19.06 -3.13
CA ASP A 27 11.64 -18.58 -2.68
C ASP A 27 11.88 -17.12 -3.07
N ALA A 28 11.42 -16.71 -4.27
CA ALA A 28 11.46 -15.32 -4.70
C ALA A 28 10.62 -14.41 -3.78
N ILE A 29 9.41 -14.84 -3.40
CA ILE A 29 8.57 -14.12 -2.43
C ILE A 29 9.32 -13.96 -1.10
N HIS A 30 9.84 -15.06 -0.54
CA HIS A 30 10.57 -15.03 0.74
C HIS A 30 11.82 -14.15 0.68
N ARG A 31 12.60 -14.21 -0.41
CA ARG A 31 13.79 -13.38 -0.60
C ARG A 31 13.46 -11.90 -0.64
N ILE A 32 12.39 -11.52 -1.35
CA ILE A 32 11.95 -10.13 -1.40
C ILE A 32 11.44 -9.66 -0.03
N CYS A 33 10.67 -10.49 0.65
CA CYS A 33 10.21 -10.22 2.01
C CYS A 33 11.39 -9.99 2.98
N ALA A 34 12.39 -10.88 2.98
CA ALA A 34 13.59 -10.73 3.82
C ALA A 34 14.39 -9.46 3.48
N TRP A 35 14.46 -9.08 2.20
CA TRP A 35 15.05 -7.81 1.78
C TRP A 35 14.29 -6.62 2.37
N LEU A 36 12.96 -6.60 2.27
CA LEU A 36 12.14 -5.54 2.86
C LEU A 36 12.26 -5.52 4.39
N ASP A 37 12.38 -6.68 5.05
CA ASP A 37 12.54 -6.76 6.50
C ASP A 37 13.89 -6.14 6.93
N THR A 38 14.95 -6.33 6.14
CA THR A 38 16.26 -5.71 6.37
C THR A 38 16.18 -4.18 6.38
N TRP A 39 15.36 -3.60 5.50
CA TRP A 39 15.23 -2.14 5.35
C TRP A 39 14.09 -1.52 6.16
N ARG A 40 13.25 -2.33 6.82
CA ARG A 40 12.20 -1.83 7.70
C ARG A 40 12.83 -1.09 8.87
N ARG A 41 12.35 0.12 9.15
CA ARG A 41 12.74 0.93 10.32
C ARG A 41 11.51 1.22 11.17
N ASP A 42 11.73 1.46 12.46
CA ASP A 42 10.68 1.91 13.37
C ASP A 42 10.65 3.44 13.45
N HIS A 43 9.47 3.99 13.74
CA HIS A 43 9.21 5.41 13.91
C HIS A 43 7.99 5.58 14.83
N PRO A 44 7.80 6.72 15.51
CA PRO A 44 6.58 6.98 16.28
C PRO A 44 5.26 6.82 15.49
N SER A 45 5.30 6.98 14.17
CA SER A 45 4.16 6.73 13.26
C SER A 45 4.05 5.28 12.76
N GLY A 46 4.80 4.35 13.36
CA GLY A 46 4.87 2.94 13.00
C GLY A 46 5.99 2.57 12.04
N PRO A 47 6.08 1.27 11.67
CA PRO A 47 7.09 0.78 10.74
C PRO A 47 7.05 1.48 9.38
N TRP A 48 8.23 1.74 8.82
CA TRP A 48 8.38 2.37 7.53
C TRP A 48 9.60 1.83 6.77
N TRP A 49 9.69 2.21 5.49
CA TRP A 49 10.78 1.82 4.59
C TRP A 49 11.28 3.05 3.84
N PRO A 50 12.59 3.12 3.54
CA PRO A 50 13.11 4.20 2.72
C PRO A 50 12.57 4.12 1.29
N GLN A 51 12.39 5.27 0.65
CA GLN A 51 11.93 5.33 -0.73
C GLN A 51 12.97 4.70 -1.68
N TRP A 52 14.24 4.91 -1.36
CA TRP A 52 15.39 4.42 -2.12
C TRP A 52 16.37 3.73 -1.19
N VAL A 53 17.05 2.72 -1.71
CA VAL A 53 18.22 2.11 -1.07
C VAL A 53 19.40 2.38 -2.00
N THR A 54 20.25 3.30 -1.58
CA THR A 54 21.43 3.73 -2.35
C THR A 54 22.64 2.82 -2.06
N PRO A 55 23.70 2.86 -2.89
CA PRO A 55 24.94 2.16 -2.59
C PRO A 55 25.56 2.55 -1.24
N GLU A 56 25.43 3.82 -0.83
CA GLU A 56 25.90 4.28 0.47
C GLU A 56 25.06 3.70 1.61
N ASP A 57 23.74 3.65 1.46
CA ASP A 57 22.86 2.99 2.44
C ASP A 57 23.27 1.52 2.60
N LEU A 58 23.52 0.82 1.49
CA LEU A 58 23.96 -0.59 1.49
C LEU A 58 25.26 -0.78 2.25
N HIS A 59 26.24 0.10 2.04
CA HIS A 59 27.51 0.06 2.75
C HIS A 59 27.32 0.28 4.26
N ARG A 60 26.44 1.21 4.65
CA ARG A 60 26.14 1.52 6.06
C ARG A 60 25.13 0.60 6.72
N GLN A 61 24.43 -0.21 5.94
CA GLN A 61 23.25 -0.98 6.36
C GLN A 61 22.19 -0.11 7.07
N GLN A 62 22.07 1.15 6.68
CA GLN A 62 21.17 2.12 7.30
C GLN A 62 20.75 3.18 6.27
N PRO A 63 19.46 3.49 6.13
CA PRO A 63 19.02 4.52 5.21
C PRO A 63 19.41 5.92 5.69
N ALA A 64 19.88 6.77 4.78
CA ALA A 64 20.08 8.20 5.02
C ALA A 64 18.75 8.97 5.21
N GLN A 65 17.63 8.42 4.72
CA GLN A 65 16.30 9.00 4.90
C GLN A 65 15.96 9.08 6.41
N PRO A 66 15.57 10.26 6.94
CA PRO A 66 15.41 10.44 8.40
C PRO A 66 14.12 9.83 8.97
N GLY A 67 13.13 9.54 8.12
CA GLY A 67 11.84 9.04 8.57
C GLY A 67 10.86 8.80 7.43
N PRO A 68 9.63 8.35 7.72
CA PRO A 68 8.63 8.03 6.70
C PRO A 68 8.23 9.26 5.86
N LEU A 69 8.16 9.06 4.54
CA LEU A 69 7.56 10.01 3.62
C LEU A 69 6.03 9.89 3.61
N ARG A 70 5.36 10.64 2.71
CA ARG A 70 3.91 10.60 2.51
C ARG A 70 3.40 9.16 2.39
N PRO A 71 2.33 8.77 3.11
CA PRO A 71 1.77 7.42 3.05
C PRO A 71 1.01 7.23 1.74
N SER A 72 1.74 6.92 0.68
CA SER A 72 1.24 6.77 -0.69
C SER A 72 1.25 5.32 -1.16
N TRP A 73 0.41 4.99 -2.14
CA TRP A 73 0.44 3.70 -2.82
C TRP A 73 1.76 3.49 -3.58
N CYS A 74 2.23 4.50 -4.33
CA CYS A 74 3.37 4.34 -5.22
C CYS A 74 4.69 4.01 -4.50
N TYR A 75 5.06 4.78 -3.46
CA TYR A 75 6.34 4.68 -2.75
C TYR A 75 6.22 4.51 -1.23
N GLY A 76 5.08 4.82 -0.63
CA GLY A 76 4.93 4.88 0.82
C GLY A 76 4.54 3.55 1.48
N THR A 77 4.41 3.61 2.81
CA THR A 77 3.97 2.51 3.67
C THR A 77 2.73 1.79 3.14
N PRO A 78 1.66 2.44 2.63
CA PRO A 78 0.48 1.72 2.15
C PRO A 78 0.77 0.71 1.04
N GLY A 79 1.56 1.10 0.02
CA GLY A 79 1.90 0.19 -1.06
C GLY A 79 2.80 -0.97 -0.61
N ILE A 80 3.76 -0.69 0.27
CA ILE A 80 4.70 -1.71 0.77
C ILE A 80 3.99 -2.68 1.73
N ALA A 81 3.17 -2.16 2.65
CA ALA A 81 2.35 -2.94 3.56
C ALA A 81 1.37 -3.84 2.79
N ARG A 82 0.67 -3.32 1.77
CA ARG A 82 -0.23 -4.17 0.96
C ARG A 82 0.52 -5.29 0.25
N ALA A 83 1.70 -5.02 -0.31
CA ALA A 83 2.52 -6.06 -0.93
C ALA A 83 2.96 -7.15 0.07
N GLN A 84 3.38 -6.75 1.27
CA GLN A 84 3.75 -7.68 2.36
C GLN A 84 2.53 -8.49 2.86
N GLN A 85 1.35 -7.88 2.95
CA GLN A 85 0.11 -8.58 3.32
C GLN A 85 -0.28 -9.61 2.24
N LEU A 86 -0.18 -9.26 0.96
CA LEU A 86 -0.42 -10.19 -0.14
C LEU A 86 0.54 -11.38 -0.10
N ALA A 87 1.83 -11.13 0.17
CA ALA A 87 2.85 -12.17 0.33
C ALA A 87 2.52 -13.10 1.50
N ALA A 88 2.12 -12.53 2.64
CA ALA A 88 1.69 -13.27 3.81
C ALA A 88 0.50 -14.18 3.50
N LEU A 89 -0.54 -13.67 2.82
CA LEU A 89 -1.70 -14.45 2.41
C LEU A 89 -1.32 -15.57 1.41
N ALA A 90 -0.39 -15.31 0.51
CA ALA A 90 0.06 -16.28 -0.48
C ALA A 90 0.92 -17.41 0.13
N THR A 91 1.53 -17.18 1.29
CA THR A 91 2.48 -18.11 1.94
C THR A 91 1.98 -18.67 3.27
N GLY A 92 0.87 -18.16 3.81
CA GLY A 92 0.34 -18.56 5.12
C GLY A 92 1.10 -17.94 6.31
N ASP A 93 1.92 -16.91 6.09
CA ASP A 93 2.72 -16.23 7.13
C ASP A 93 1.86 -15.25 7.94
N THR A 94 1.34 -15.69 9.09
CA THR A 94 0.45 -14.88 9.94
C THR A 94 1.16 -13.69 10.58
N ASP A 95 2.44 -13.83 10.93
CA ASP A 95 3.20 -12.78 11.61
C ASP A 95 3.47 -11.62 10.65
N ARG A 96 3.81 -11.92 9.39
CA ARG A 96 3.95 -10.91 8.34
C ARG A 96 2.64 -10.23 8.01
N ARG A 97 1.53 -10.97 8.01
CA ARG A 97 0.19 -10.38 7.85
C ARG A 97 -0.07 -9.34 8.93
N HIS A 98 0.13 -9.70 10.20
CA HIS A 98 -0.06 -8.78 11.33
C HIS A 98 0.90 -7.58 11.27
N MET A 99 2.17 -7.80 10.92
CA MET A 99 3.14 -6.71 10.75
C MET A 99 2.72 -5.73 9.65
N ALA A 100 2.29 -6.24 8.50
CA ALA A 100 1.83 -5.41 7.38
C ALA A 100 0.57 -4.62 7.74
N GLU A 101 -0.41 -5.26 8.38
CA GLU A 101 -1.64 -4.62 8.84
C GLU A 101 -1.36 -3.56 9.91
N HIS A 102 -0.43 -3.83 10.83
CA HIS A 102 0.02 -2.86 11.83
C HIS A 102 0.74 -1.67 11.20
N ALA A 103 1.64 -1.87 10.24
CA ALA A 103 2.35 -0.79 9.55
C ALA A 103 1.36 0.14 8.82
N LEU A 104 0.39 -0.44 8.11
CA LEU A 104 -0.67 0.32 7.46
C LEU A 104 -1.53 1.06 8.50
N LEU A 105 -2.00 0.38 9.54
CA LEU A 105 -2.84 1.00 10.57
C LEU A 105 -2.13 2.17 11.25
N SER A 106 -0.85 2.03 11.58
CA SER A 106 -0.08 3.06 12.29
C SER A 106 0.09 4.34 11.47
N CYS A 107 0.35 4.24 10.15
CA CYS A 107 0.41 5.45 9.33
C CYS A 107 -0.98 6.10 9.13
N LEU A 108 -2.05 5.30 9.18
CA LEU A 108 -3.44 5.78 9.09
C LEU A 108 -3.96 6.45 10.37
N THR A 109 -3.37 6.16 11.52
CA THR A 109 -3.78 6.74 12.81
C THR A 109 -2.90 7.92 13.24
N HIS A 110 -1.70 8.05 12.67
CA HIS A 110 -0.79 9.15 12.99
C HIS A 110 -1.19 10.46 12.28
N PRO A 111 -1.55 11.54 13.02
CA PRO A 111 -2.05 12.78 12.42
C PRO A 111 -1.09 13.41 11.40
N GLU A 112 0.21 13.47 11.71
CA GLU A 112 1.20 14.09 10.81
C GLU A 112 1.42 13.28 9.52
N GLN A 113 1.16 11.97 9.54
CA GLN A 113 1.25 11.14 8.33
C GLN A 113 0.06 11.42 7.41
N LEU A 114 -1.15 11.45 7.97
CA LEU A 114 -2.35 11.82 7.21
C LEU A 114 -2.29 13.25 6.68
N ALA A 115 -1.75 14.20 7.45
CA ALA A 115 -1.58 15.58 7.01
C ALA A 115 -0.65 15.76 5.79
N ARG A 116 0.19 14.74 5.48
CA ARG A 116 1.03 14.74 4.27
C ARG A 116 0.26 14.38 3.00
N ILE A 117 -0.99 13.93 3.11
CA ILE A 117 -1.87 13.71 1.96
C ILE A 117 -2.49 15.06 1.60
N THR A 118 -2.04 15.62 0.49
CA THR A 118 -2.48 16.94 0.01
C THR A 118 -3.23 16.87 -1.32
N ASP A 119 -3.18 15.73 -2.00
CA ASP A 119 -3.71 15.51 -3.35
C ASP A 119 -4.84 14.45 -3.34
N GLY A 120 -5.74 14.51 -4.32
CA GLY A 120 -6.89 13.62 -4.46
C GLY A 120 -6.67 12.36 -5.29
N GLY A 121 -5.53 12.18 -5.96
CA GLY A 121 -5.28 11.12 -6.94
C GLY A 121 -4.97 9.73 -6.37
N LEU A 122 -4.89 8.73 -7.27
CA LEU A 122 -4.61 7.33 -6.93
C LEU A 122 -3.12 7.05 -6.68
N CYS A 123 -2.22 7.73 -7.39
CA CYS A 123 -0.79 7.44 -7.31
C CYS A 123 -0.24 7.71 -5.90
N HIS A 124 -0.59 8.86 -5.33
CA HIS A 124 -0.03 9.32 -4.07
C HIS A 124 -0.95 10.23 -3.25
N GLY A 125 -2.23 10.28 -3.60
CA GLY A 125 -3.25 11.07 -2.93
C GLY A 125 -4.25 10.24 -2.13
N ALA A 126 -5.34 10.90 -1.74
CA ALA A 126 -6.38 10.33 -0.87
C ALA A 126 -7.08 9.12 -1.50
N SER A 127 -7.34 9.12 -2.82
CA SER A 127 -7.93 7.97 -3.51
C SER A 127 -7.06 6.73 -3.45
N GLY A 128 -5.75 6.89 -3.62
CA GLY A 128 -4.80 5.77 -3.55
C GLY A 128 -4.73 5.17 -2.16
N LEU A 129 -4.68 6.04 -1.14
CA LEU A 129 -4.69 5.64 0.25
C LEU A 129 -5.99 4.90 0.62
N PHE A 130 -7.13 5.44 0.21
CA PHE A 130 -8.44 4.82 0.42
C PHE A 130 -8.50 3.44 -0.26
N GLN A 131 -8.23 3.36 -1.56
CA GLN A 131 -8.39 2.09 -2.31
C GLN A 131 -7.45 1.00 -1.80
N THR A 132 -6.21 1.35 -1.47
CA THR A 132 -5.25 0.43 -0.88
C THR A 132 -5.74 -0.10 0.47
N THR A 133 -6.26 0.79 1.32
CA THR A 133 -6.78 0.41 2.65
C THR A 133 -8.06 -0.43 2.53
N TYR A 134 -8.95 -0.10 1.59
CA TYR A 134 -10.16 -0.87 1.31
C TYR A 134 -9.84 -2.32 0.97
N ARG A 135 -8.90 -2.56 0.05
CA ARG A 135 -8.46 -3.91 -0.33
C ARG A 135 -7.71 -4.62 0.79
N ALA A 136 -6.87 -3.89 1.53
CA ALA A 136 -6.17 -4.46 2.68
C ALA A 136 -7.15 -4.88 3.80
N ALA A 137 -8.18 -4.08 4.06
CA ALA A 137 -9.21 -4.33 5.06
C ALA A 137 -10.07 -5.56 4.72
N ALA A 138 -10.39 -5.77 3.44
CA ALA A 138 -11.13 -6.94 2.99
C ALA A 138 -10.39 -8.26 3.24
N ASP A 139 -9.05 -8.24 3.17
CA ASP A 139 -8.19 -9.38 3.50
C ASP A 139 -7.65 -9.32 4.96
N ALA A 140 -8.11 -8.40 5.82
CA ALA A 140 -7.48 -8.17 7.14
C ALA A 140 -7.84 -9.25 8.17
N ALA A 141 -6.93 -9.54 9.11
CA ALA A 141 -7.17 -10.52 10.17
C ALA A 141 -8.16 -10.00 11.23
N THR A 142 -8.24 -8.67 11.35
CA THR A 142 -9.07 -7.98 12.34
C THR A 142 -9.84 -6.82 11.69
N PRO A 143 -10.94 -6.34 12.29
CA PRO A 143 -11.71 -5.23 11.72
C PRO A 143 -11.04 -3.85 11.88
N THR A 144 -9.81 -3.79 12.40
CA THR A 144 -9.14 -2.52 12.76
C THR A 144 -8.88 -1.60 11.57
N LEU A 145 -8.47 -2.16 10.42
CA LEU A 145 -8.31 -1.41 9.17
C LEU A 145 -9.67 -0.98 8.60
N ALA A 146 -10.67 -1.87 8.63
CA ALA A 146 -12.02 -1.55 8.17
C ALA A 146 -12.63 -0.37 8.97
N ALA A 147 -12.38 -0.32 10.27
CA ALA A 147 -12.80 0.78 11.14
C ALA A 147 -12.17 2.15 10.79
N ARG A 148 -11.12 2.19 9.96
CA ARG A 148 -10.52 3.45 9.46
C ARG A 148 -11.15 3.95 8.16
N LEU A 149 -11.89 3.12 7.43
CA LEU A 149 -12.46 3.48 6.13
C LEU A 149 -13.36 4.72 6.17
N PRO A 150 -14.23 4.95 7.18
CA PRO A 150 -15.06 6.16 7.24
C PRO A 150 -14.23 7.46 7.31
N ARG A 151 -13.12 7.44 8.06
CA ARG A 151 -12.20 8.59 8.15
C ARG A 151 -11.48 8.82 6.83
N LEU A 152 -11.05 7.75 6.16
CA LEU A 152 -10.42 7.86 4.84
C LEU A 152 -11.40 8.30 3.76
N GLN A 153 -12.67 7.92 3.85
CA GLN A 153 -13.71 8.43 2.96
C GLN A 153 -13.93 9.94 3.17
N ALA A 154 -13.87 10.43 4.41
CA ALA A 154 -13.90 11.86 4.67
C ALA A 154 -12.69 12.60 4.09
N LEU A 155 -11.48 12.03 4.23
CA LEU A 155 -10.26 12.53 3.62
C LEU A 155 -10.39 12.58 2.09
N LEU A 156 -10.89 11.50 1.48
CA LEU A 156 -11.16 11.40 0.06
C LEU A 156 -12.12 12.49 -0.43
N ARG A 157 -13.19 12.80 0.30
CA ARG A 157 -14.11 13.89 -0.08
C ARG A 157 -13.47 15.27 0.04
N HIS A 158 -12.50 15.45 0.94
CA HIS A 158 -11.83 16.73 1.14
C HIS A 158 -10.78 17.02 0.06
N HIS A 159 -10.08 16.00 -0.45
CA HIS A 159 -9.01 16.18 -1.43
C HIS A 159 -9.47 15.84 -2.83
N THR A 160 -9.70 16.85 -3.66
CA THR A 160 -9.96 16.69 -5.09
C THR A 160 -8.66 16.70 -5.89
N PRO A 161 -8.55 15.92 -6.98
CA PRO A 161 -7.44 16.04 -7.93
C PRO A 161 -7.50 17.37 -8.69
N ALA A 162 -6.48 17.65 -9.50
CA ALA A 162 -6.47 18.81 -10.38
C ALA A 162 -7.69 18.79 -11.33
N ALA A 163 -8.39 19.93 -11.43
CA ALA A 163 -9.70 20.03 -12.08
C ALA A 163 -9.72 19.61 -13.57
N ASP A 164 -8.59 19.75 -14.26
CA ASP A 164 -8.48 19.52 -15.70
C ASP A 164 -7.71 18.24 -16.08
N ASP A 165 -7.38 17.38 -15.11
CA ASP A 165 -6.75 16.09 -15.38
C ASP A 165 -7.82 14.97 -15.39
N PRO A 166 -8.17 14.38 -16.54
CA PRO A 166 -9.11 13.27 -16.61
C PRO A 166 -8.43 11.91 -16.36
N SER A 167 -7.13 11.87 -16.05
CA SER A 167 -6.35 10.64 -15.97
C SER A 167 -6.80 9.72 -14.83
N LEU A 168 -6.46 8.44 -14.95
CA LEU A 168 -6.67 7.46 -13.90
C LEU A 168 -5.80 7.76 -12.68
N LEU A 169 -4.49 7.89 -12.84
CA LEU A 169 -3.57 7.88 -11.70
C LEU A 169 -3.54 9.18 -10.89
N GLN A 170 -3.78 10.32 -11.53
CA GLN A 170 -3.66 11.63 -10.89
C GLN A 170 -4.97 12.42 -10.97
N GLY A 171 -5.83 12.09 -11.93
CA GLY A 171 -6.99 12.88 -12.30
C GLY A 171 -8.34 12.43 -11.72
N ALA A 172 -9.37 13.09 -12.23
CA ALA A 172 -10.76 12.94 -11.82
C ALA A 172 -11.31 11.52 -12.02
N ALA A 173 -10.86 10.78 -13.04
CA ALA A 173 -11.37 9.44 -13.31
C ALA A 173 -11.04 8.46 -12.18
N GLY A 174 -9.78 8.40 -11.74
CA GLY A 174 -9.39 7.55 -10.61
C GLY A 174 -10.02 7.99 -9.29
N HIS A 175 -10.18 9.30 -9.12
CA HIS A 175 -10.86 9.85 -7.96
C HIS A 175 -12.32 9.42 -7.87
N ALA A 176 -13.08 9.56 -8.97
CA ALA A 176 -14.47 9.15 -9.06
C ALA A 176 -14.64 7.63 -8.83
N LEU A 177 -13.73 6.81 -9.36
CA LEU A 177 -13.74 5.36 -9.14
C LEU A 177 -13.52 5.00 -7.67
N ALA A 178 -12.58 5.65 -6.98
CA ALA A 178 -12.37 5.45 -5.55
C ALA A 178 -13.57 5.95 -4.72
N GLN A 179 -14.17 7.09 -5.08
CA GLN A 179 -15.38 7.60 -4.43
C GLN A 179 -16.57 6.66 -4.61
N HIS A 180 -16.71 6.05 -5.79
CA HIS A 180 -17.73 5.03 -6.04
C HIS A 180 -17.54 3.84 -5.09
N THR A 181 -16.34 3.27 -5.01
CA THR A 181 -16.03 2.19 -4.05
C THR A 181 -16.32 2.61 -2.61
N ALA A 182 -15.96 3.83 -2.23
CA ALA A 182 -16.21 4.34 -0.88
C ALA A 182 -17.70 4.52 -0.55
N THR A 183 -18.51 4.83 -1.55
CA THR A 183 -19.95 5.05 -1.40
C THR A 183 -20.73 3.74 -1.37
N THR A 184 -20.38 2.78 -2.24
CA THR A 184 -21.07 1.49 -2.32
C THR A 184 -20.57 0.50 -1.28
N GLY A 185 -19.31 0.61 -0.85
CA GLY A 185 -18.64 -0.39 0.00
C GLY A 185 -18.38 -1.72 -0.72
N THR A 186 -18.66 -1.80 -2.02
CA THR A 186 -18.54 -3.02 -2.83
C THR A 186 -17.27 -3.02 -3.66
N ALA A 187 -16.72 -4.21 -3.90
CA ALA A 187 -15.55 -4.36 -4.74
C ALA A 187 -15.88 -3.89 -6.17
N PRO A 188 -14.98 -3.14 -6.84
CA PRO A 188 -15.18 -2.72 -8.22
C PRO A 188 -15.52 -3.88 -9.17
N ALA A 189 -16.70 -3.83 -9.78
CA ALA A 189 -17.16 -4.86 -10.71
C ALA A 189 -16.27 -5.00 -11.96
N SER A 190 -15.71 -3.88 -12.44
CA SER A 190 -14.78 -3.86 -13.57
C SER A 190 -13.38 -4.38 -13.23
N GLY A 191 -13.05 -4.51 -11.94
CA GLY A 191 -11.68 -4.84 -11.50
C GLY A 191 -10.64 -3.78 -11.86
N TRP A 192 -11.05 -2.51 -12.08
CA TRP A 192 -10.14 -1.44 -12.53
C TRP A 192 -8.89 -1.28 -11.65
N ASP A 193 -9.01 -1.58 -10.36
CA ASP A 193 -7.95 -1.43 -9.37
C ASP A 193 -6.95 -2.61 -9.37
N ALA A 194 -7.14 -3.61 -10.24
CA ALA A 194 -6.15 -4.65 -10.50
C ALA A 194 -4.85 -4.08 -11.07
N CYS A 195 -4.92 -2.99 -11.85
CA CYS A 195 -3.72 -2.30 -12.36
C CYS A 195 -2.85 -1.67 -11.24
N LEU A 196 -3.41 -1.53 -10.04
CA LEU A 196 -2.70 -1.06 -8.85
C LEU A 196 -2.08 -2.21 -8.02
N LEU A 197 -2.17 -3.46 -8.50
CA LEU A 197 -1.69 -4.66 -7.82
C LEU A 197 -2.25 -4.84 -6.40
N LEU A 198 -3.53 -4.49 -6.22
CA LEU A 198 -4.21 -4.58 -4.93
C LEU A 198 -5.03 -5.88 -4.77
N THR A 199 -5.32 -6.62 -5.85
CA THR A 199 -6.24 -7.78 -5.88
C THR A 199 -5.98 -8.70 -7.08
#